data_AF-A0A0F2NCL6-F1
#
_entry.id   AF-A0A0F2NCL6-F1
#
_cell.length_a   1.000
_cell.length_b   1.000
_cell.length_c   1.000
_cell.angle_alpha   90.00
_cell.angle_beta   90.00
_cell.angle_gamma   90.00
#
_symmetry.space_group_name_H-M   'P 1'
#
loop_
_entity.id
_entity.type
_entity.pdbx_description
1 polymer ?
#
loop_
_entity_poly.entity_id
_entity_poly.type
_entity_poly.pdbx_seq_one_letter_code
_entity_poly.pdbx_strand_id
1 'polypeptide(L)'
;MVVSTEKYNADRYDLIIMAITSRLHQVDKLGDKLVIDWQGAGLIKPSVFKPILATIENTLVIKQLGRLQNEDRHNLGLILQDILGAN
;
A
#
# COMPACT_ATOMS: atom_id res chain seq x y z
N MET A 1 2.23 1.39 -3.29
CA MET A 1 1.41 0.16 -3.24
C MET A 1 0.10 0.44 -3.95
N VAL A 2 -0.36 -0.41 -4.88
CA VAL A 2 -1.70 -0.23 -5.48
C VAL A 2 -2.75 -0.72 -4.48
N VAL A 3 -3.72 0.13 -4.18
CA VAL A 3 -4.80 -0.15 -3.22
C VAL A 3 -6.19 -0.10 -3.85
N SER A 4 -6.30 0.39 -5.10
CA SER A 4 -7.50 0.25 -5.91
C SER A 4 -7.74 -1.20 -6.34
N THR A 5 -9.02 -1.53 -6.53
CA THR A 5 -9.45 -2.85 -7.00
C THR A 5 -9.17 -3.03 -8.50
N GLU A 6 -9.12 -4.27 -8.96
CA GLU A 6 -9.00 -4.57 -10.39
C GLU A 6 -10.15 -3.97 -11.21
N LYS A 7 -11.38 -3.98 -10.67
CA LYS A 7 -12.55 -3.35 -11.30
C LYS A 7 -12.35 -1.83 -11.45
N TYR A 8 -11.82 -1.16 -10.44
CA TYR A 8 -11.49 0.27 -10.54
C TYR A 8 -10.44 0.51 -11.63
N ASN A 9 -9.35 -0.28 -11.62
CA ASN A 9 -8.23 -0.12 -12.55
C ASN A 9 -8.58 -0.43 -14.01
N ALA A 10 -9.63 -1.23 -14.25
CA ALA A 10 -10.13 -1.52 -15.60
C ALA A 10 -11.06 -0.42 -16.13
N ASP A 11 -11.76 0.30 -15.24
CA ASP A 11 -12.70 1.37 -15.58
C ASP A 11 -12.03 2.75 -15.64
N ARG A 12 -10.92 2.93 -14.94
CA ARG A 12 -10.24 4.22 -14.75
C ARG A 12 -8.82 4.21 -15.32
N TYR A 13 -8.40 5.38 -15.83
CA TYR A 13 -7.04 5.58 -16.33
C TYR A 13 -6.01 5.72 -15.21
N ASP A 14 -6.45 6.01 -13.98
CA ASP A 14 -5.61 6.16 -12.82
C ASP A 14 -5.67 4.95 -11.88
N LEU A 15 -4.66 4.85 -11.03
CA LEU A 15 -4.57 3.89 -9.94
C LEU A 15 -4.64 4.66 -8.62
N ILE A 16 -5.31 4.10 -7.62
CA ILE A 16 -5.18 4.58 -6.24
C ILE A 16 -3.99 3.87 -5.62
N ILE A 17 -3.03 4.65 -5.16
CA ILE A 17 -1.82 4.15 -4.51
C ILE A 17 -1.70 4.64 -3.08
N MET A 18 -1.07 3.83 -2.24
CA MET A 18 -0.63 4.18 -0.91
C MET A 18 0.90 4.18 -0.83
N ALA A 19 1.46 5.15 -0.13
CA ALA A 19 2.90 5.24 0.10
C ALA A 19 3.43 4.07 0.95
N ILE A 20 4.67 3.68 0.67
CA ILE A 20 5.45 2.69 1.42
C ILE A 20 6.86 3.22 1.60
N THR A 21 7.43 3.09 2.80
CA THR A 21 8.77 3.63 3.12
C THR A 21 9.59 2.65 3.93
N SER A 22 10.90 2.62 3.70
CA SER A 22 11.84 1.84 4.52
C SER A 22 12.36 2.61 5.74
N ARG A 23 11.80 3.78 6.05
CA ARG A 23 12.22 4.62 7.17
C ARG A 23 11.46 4.17 8.42
N LEU A 24 12.02 3.21 9.14
CA LEU A 24 11.37 2.56 10.28
C LEU A 24 11.27 3.42 11.55
N HIS A 25 12.08 4.49 11.68
CA HIS A 25 12.08 5.35 12.88
C HIS A 25 10.87 6.30 12.98
N GLN A 26 9.82 6.07 12.18
CA GLN A 26 8.66 6.96 12.09
C GLN A 26 7.35 6.16 12.14
N VAL A 27 7.27 5.06 12.89
CA VAL A 27 6.06 4.19 12.98
C VAL A 27 5.24 4.55 14.23
N ASP A 28 4.90 5.82 14.38
CA ASP A 28 4.21 6.31 15.59
C ASP A 28 2.93 7.10 15.25
N LYS A 29 2.50 7.11 13.99
CA LYS A 29 1.30 7.82 13.55
C LYS A 29 0.16 6.84 13.28
N LEU A 30 -1.07 7.35 13.38
CA LEU A 30 -2.28 6.64 12.97
C LEU A 30 -2.08 6.03 11.58
N GLY A 31 -2.47 4.76 11.41
CA GLY A 31 -2.35 4.03 10.15
C GLY A 31 -0.93 3.61 9.75
N ASP A 32 0.12 3.99 10.49
CA ASP A 32 1.45 3.43 10.28
C ASP A 32 1.49 1.97 10.74
N LYS A 33 1.84 1.06 9.83
CA LYS A 33 2.12 -0.35 10.18
C LYS A 33 3.30 -0.90 9.42
N LEU A 34 4.06 -1.78 10.07
CA LEU A 34 5.11 -2.54 9.43
C LEU A 34 4.54 -3.51 8.39
N VAL A 35 5.27 -3.68 7.30
CA VAL A 35 5.06 -4.78 6.34
C VAL A 35 5.76 -6.01 6.91
N ILE A 36 4.98 -7.00 7.31
CA ILE A 36 5.43 -8.18 8.03
C ILE A 36 6.30 -9.05 7.11
N ASP A 37 5.77 -9.42 5.94
CA ASP A 37 6.50 -10.23 4.95
C ASP A 37 7.00 -9.37 3.80
N TRP A 38 7.87 -8.41 4.13
CA TRP A 38 8.46 -7.51 3.15
C TRP A 38 9.30 -8.26 2.10
N GLN A 39 9.93 -9.38 2.47
CA GLN A 39 10.71 -10.21 1.55
C GLN A 39 9.80 -10.94 0.55
N GLY A 40 8.77 -11.63 1.05
CA GLY A 40 7.76 -12.28 0.21
C GLY A 40 6.96 -11.28 -0.63
N ALA A 41 6.89 -10.01 -0.22
CA ALA A 41 6.32 -8.92 -1.00
C ALA A 41 7.25 -8.36 -2.09
N GLY A 42 8.51 -8.82 -2.18
CA GLY A 42 9.49 -8.35 -3.16
C GLY A 42 10.13 -7.00 -2.81
N LEU A 43 10.01 -6.55 -1.56
CA LEU A 43 10.67 -5.33 -1.09
C LEU A 43 12.13 -5.61 -0.78
N ILE A 44 13.01 -4.63 -1.02
CA ILE A 44 14.45 -4.78 -0.82
C ILE A 44 14.83 -4.74 0.68
N LYS A 45 13.98 -4.13 1.50
CA LYS A 45 14.25 -3.84 2.91
C LYS A 45 12.95 -3.78 3.72
N PRO A 46 13.02 -4.00 5.05
CA PRO A 46 11.89 -3.77 5.94
C PRO A 46 11.23 -2.42 5.66
N SER A 47 9.91 -2.41 5.63
CA SER A 47 9.13 -1.29 5.15
C SER A 47 7.87 -1.08 5.99
N VAL A 48 7.29 0.11 5.85
CA VAL A 48 6.13 0.61 6.60
C VAL A 48 5.10 1.11 5.62
N PHE A 49 3.84 0.69 5.79
CA PHE A 49 2.68 1.31 5.18
C PHE A 49 2.50 2.72 5.73
N LYS A 50 2.36 3.70 4.84
CA LYS A 50 2.07 5.08 5.20
C LYS A 50 0.69 5.45 4.67
N PRO A 51 -0.25 5.96 5.49
CA PRO A 51 -1.60 6.30 5.07
C PRO A 51 -1.66 7.61 4.27
N ILE A 52 -0.76 7.73 3.29
CA ILE A 52 -0.71 8.81 2.31
C ILE A 52 -1.21 8.18 1.02
N LEU A 53 -2.41 8.58 0.63
CA LEU A 53 -3.08 8.15 -0.60
C LEU A 53 -2.87 9.18 -1.70
N ALA A 54 -2.67 8.70 -2.92
CA ALA A 54 -2.63 9.51 -4.12
C ALA A 54 -3.20 8.72 -5.29
N THR A 55 -3.64 9.44 -6.33
CA THR A 55 -3.88 8.82 -7.64
C THR A 55 -2.68 9.08 -8.56
N ILE A 56 -2.39 8.12 -9.43
CA ILE A 56 -1.39 8.25 -10.49
C ILE A 56 -1.96 7.70 -11.79
N GLU A 57 -1.60 8.26 -12.93
CA GLU A 57 -1.91 7.63 -14.21
C GLU A 57 -1.22 6.27 -14.31
N ASN A 58 -1.93 5.27 -14.85
CA ASN A 58 -1.38 3.92 -15.02
C ASN A 58 -0.14 3.90 -15.92
N THR A 59 -0.03 4.85 -16.84
CA THR A 59 1.11 5.07 -17.75
C THR A 59 2.41 5.41 -17.01
N LEU A 60 2.34 5.90 -15.76
CA LEU A 60 3.52 6.20 -14.94
C LEU A 60 4.13 4.95 -14.27
N VAL A 61 3.45 3.79 -14.36
CA VAL A 61 3.96 2.54 -13.79
C VAL A 61 4.99 1.91 -14.70
N ILE A 62 6.26 1.96 -14.30
CA ILE A 62 7.37 1.38 -15.07
C ILE A 62 7.38 -0.15 -14.99
N LYS A 63 7.19 -0.71 -13.78
CA LYS A 63 7.15 -2.16 -13.55
C LYS A 63 6.55 -2.51 -12.19
N GLN A 64 6.01 -3.72 -12.08
CA GLN A 64 5.65 -4.31 -10.80
C GLN A 64 6.90 -4.86 -10.09
N LEU A 65 7.09 -4.49 -8.82
CA LEU A 65 8.21 -4.97 -7.99
C LEU A 65 7.87 -6.23 -7.18
N GLY A 66 6.60 -6.45 -6.90
CA GLY A 66 6.13 -7.58 -6.11
C GLY A 66 4.66 -7.46 -5.75
N ARG A 67 4.23 -8.23 -4.75
CA ARG A 67 2.82 -8.32 -4.33
C ARG A 67 2.77 -8.66 -2.85
N LEU A 68 2.00 -7.90 -2.07
CA LEU A 68 1.75 -8.22 -0.67
C LEU A 68 1.16 -9.62 -0.50
N GLN A 69 1.63 -10.32 0.53
CA GLN A 69 1.06 -11.57 0.99
C GLN A 69 -0.24 -11.34 1.76
N ASN A 70 -0.98 -12.43 2.04
CA ASN A 70 -2.33 -12.36 2.58
C ASN A 70 -2.44 -11.59 3.90
N GLU A 71 -1.48 -11.78 4.82
CA GLU A 71 -1.47 -11.10 6.11
C GLU A 71 -1.28 -9.59 5.94
N ASP A 72 -0.30 -9.17 5.15
CA ASP A 72 -0.06 -7.75 4.88
C ASP A 72 -1.20 -7.10 4.09
N ARG A 73 -1.88 -7.85 3.20
CA ARG A 73 -3.10 -7.38 2.52
C ARG A 73 -4.25 -7.14 3.51
N HIS A 74 -4.42 -8.06 4.47
CA HIS A 74 -5.43 -7.90 5.52
C HIS A 74 -5.12 -6.68 6.39
N ASN A 75 -3.88 -6.54 6.84
CA ASN A 75 -3.43 -5.39 7.62
C ASN A 75 -3.62 -4.06 6.87
N LEU A 76 -3.32 -4.03 5.57
CA LEU A 76 -3.56 -2.88 4.73
C LEU A 76 -5.07 -2.52 4.65
N GLY A 77 -5.94 -3.52 4.59
CA GLY A 77 -7.39 -3.31 4.65
C GLY A 77 -7.85 -2.66 5.95
N LEU A 78 -7.32 -3.12 7.09
CA LEU A 78 -7.61 -2.52 8.40
C LEU A 78 -7.09 -1.09 8.50
N ILE A 79 -5.89 -0.80 7.97
CA ILE A 79 -5.36 0.57 7.91
C ILE A 79 -6.30 1.48 7.10
N LEU A 80 -6.77 1.00 5.95
CA LEU A 80 -7.69 1.75 5.09
C LEU A 80 -9.04 2.01 5.77
N GLN A 81 -9.60 1.03 6.47
CA GLN A 81 -10.83 1.20 7.25
C GLN A 81 -10.67 2.27 8.33
N ASP A 82 -9.55 2.22 9.06
CA ASP A 82 -9.24 3.14 10.13
C ASP A 82 -9.10 4.59 9.63
N ILE A 83 -8.30 4.82 8.58
CA ILE A 83 -8.04 6.18 8.07
C ILE A 83 -9.19 6.78 7.26
N LEU A 84 -10.10 5.95 6.75
CA LEU A 84 -11.29 6.39 6.00
C LEU A 84 -12.54 6.46 6.88
N GLY A 85 -12.46 6.04 8.15
CA GLY A 85 -13.60 6.01 9.08
C GLY A 85 -14.67 4.99 8.70
N ALA A 86 -14.30 3.90 8.03
CA ALA A 86 -15.20 2.84 7.60
C ALA A 86 -15.30 1.68 8.62
N ASN A 87 -15.15 2.01 9.90
CA ASN A 87 -15.21 1.07 11.04
C ASN A 87 -16.64 0.79 11.46
#